data_AF-A0A3D4CJT1-F1
#
_entry.id   AF-A0A3D4CJT1-F1
#
_cell.length_a   1.000
_cell.length_b   1.000
_cell.length_c   1.000
_cell.angle_alpha   90.00
_cell.angle_beta   90.00
_cell.angle_gamma   90.00
#
_symmetry.space_group_name_H-M   'P 1'
#
loop_
_entity.id
_entity.type
_entity.pdbx_description
1 polymer ?
#
loop_
_entity_poly.entity_id
_entity_poly.type
_entity_poly.pdbx_seq_one_letter_code
_entity_poly.pdbx_strand_id
1 'polypeptide(L)'
;MKKIAVFTSGGDSPGMNAAIRAVTRTALANDIEVMGICDGYQGMIDGHFEPLTSYSVSNIIQRGGTILRSARSQEFRTKEGRKKAFENLLKHTIDAVVAIGGDGTFTGALVFSQEYEIPFIGLPGTIDNDL
;
A
#
# COMPACT_ATOMS: atom_id res chain seq x y z
N MET A 1 14.65 -0.89 9.89
CA MET A 1 13.66 -1.20 8.83
C MET A 1 14.39 -1.96 7.75
N LYS A 2 13.94 -3.16 7.41
CA LYS A 2 14.49 -4.04 6.38
C LYS A 2 13.47 -4.32 5.27
N LYS A 3 12.17 -4.25 5.57
CA LYS A 3 11.11 -4.55 4.59
C LYS A 3 9.90 -3.65 4.76
N ILE A 4 9.45 -3.07 3.66
CA ILE A 4 8.25 -2.22 3.62
C ILE A 4 7.21 -2.80 2.67
N ALA A 5 5.95 -2.41 2.86
CA ALA A 5 4.88 -2.69 1.91
C ALA A 5 4.37 -1.40 1.25
N VAL A 6 3.84 -1.51 0.03
CA VAL A 6 3.16 -0.42 -0.68
C VAL A 6 1.86 -0.92 -1.29
N PHE A 7 0.81 -0.10 -1.23
CA PHE A 7 -0.47 -0.42 -1.83
C PHE A 7 -1.19 0.82 -2.35
N THR A 8 -2.15 0.59 -3.23
CA THR A 8 -3.07 1.62 -3.74
C THR A 8 -4.49 1.33 -3.26
N SER A 9 -5.22 2.37 -2.84
CA SER A 9 -6.62 2.24 -2.43
C SER A 9 -7.43 3.49 -2.79
N GLY A 10 -8.75 3.31 -2.93
CA GLY A 10 -9.65 4.31 -3.50
C GLY A 10 -9.81 4.19 -5.02
N GLY A 11 -10.37 5.24 -5.62
CA GLY A 11 -10.40 5.39 -7.07
C GLY A 11 -8.97 5.53 -7.61
N ASP A 12 -8.70 4.91 -8.76
CA ASP A 12 -7.40 5.01 -9.38
C ASP A 12 -7.15 6.42 -9.96
N SER A 13 -5.91 6.88 -9.87
CA SER A 13 -5.51 8.19 -10.40
C SER A 13 -4.24 8.09 -11.24
N PRO A 14 -4.10 8.90 -12.31
CA PRO A 14 -2.86 8.97 -13.07
C PRO A 14 -1.67 9.30 -12.16
N GLY A 15 -0.61 8.50 -12.26
CA GLY A 15 0.59 8.68 -11.44
C GLY A 15 0.75 7.70 -10.27
N MET A 16 -0.28 6.92 -9.92
CA MET A 16 -0.14 5.87 -8.89
C MET A 16 0.97 4.87 -9.22
N ASN A 17 1.08 4.43 -10.49
CA ASN A 17 2.20 3.58 -10.93
C ASN A 17 3.56 4.27 -10.81
N ALA A 18 3.63 5.58 -11.05
CA ALA A 18 4.86 6.34 -10.89
C ALA A 18 5.26 6.42 -9.40
N ALA A 19 4.29 6.59 -8.49
CA ALA A 19 4.50 6.54 -7.05
C ALA A 19 4.97 5.15 -6.58
N ILE A 20 4.31 4.06 -6.99
CA ILE A 20 4.75 2.68 -6.69
C ILE A 20 6.20 2.50 -7.16
N ARG A 21 6.51 2.90 -8.40
CA ARG A 21 7.87 2.82 -8.95
C ARG A 21 8.87 3.62 -8.10
N ALA A 22 8.53 4.85 -7.72
CA ALA A 22 9.42 5.70 -6.94
C ALA A 22 9.70 5.10 -5.55
N VAL A 23 8.67 4.63 -4.85
CA VAL A 23 8.80 3.94 -3.55
C VAL A 23 9.69 2.71 -3.70
N THR A 24 9.38 1.82 -4.66
CA THR A 24 10.15 0.59 -4.87
C THR A 24 11.61 0.87 -5.20
N ARG A 25 11.89 1.76 -6.15
CA ARG A 25 13.26 2.05 -6.58
C ARG A 25 14.09 2.71 -5.48
N THR A 26 13.48 3.60 -4.70
CA THR A 26 14.15 4.30 -3.60
C THR A 26 14.46 3.35 -2.46
N ALA A 27 13.51 2.51 -2.06
CA ALA A 27 13.72 1.52 -1.01
C ALA A 27 14.81 0.51 -1.39
N LEU A 28 14.77 -0.04 -2.61
CA LEU A 28 15.81 -0.96 -3.10
C LEU A 28 17.19 -0.33 -3.13
N ALA A 29 17.31 0.97 -3.45
CA ALA A 29 18.58 1.70 -3.44
C ALA A 29 19.14 1.94 -2.02
N ASN A 30 18.31 1.74 -0.98
CA ASN A 30 18.70 1.82 0.43
C ASN A 30 18.73 0.42 1.08
N ASP A 31 18.84 -0.65 0.28
CA ASP A 31 18.88 -2.04 0.75
C ASP A 31 17.62 -2.46 1.55
N ILE A 32 16.47 -1.88 1.22
CA ILE A 32 15.16 -2.20 1.82
C ILE A 32 14.32 -3.03 0.83
N GLU A 33 13.85 -4.20 1.27
CA GLU A 33 12.93 -5.05 0.51
C GLU A 33 11.54 -4.42 0.42
N VAL A 34 10.83 -4.66 -0.69
CA VAL A 34 9.50 -4.06 -0.93
C VAL A 34 8.50 -5.14 -1.32
N MET A 35 7.36 -5.16 -0.65
CA MET A 35 6.20 -5.97 -0.99
C MET A 35 5.08 -5.06 -1.53
N GLY A 36 4.48 -5.42 -2.66
CA GLY A 36 3.23 -4.83 -3.14
C GLY A 36 2.06 -5.56 -2.50
N ILE A 37 1.08 -4.82 -1.98
CA ILE A 37 -0.19 -5.39 -1.53
C ILE A 37 -1.20 -5.19 -2.65
N CYS A 38 -1.64 -6.29 -3.25
CA CYS A 38 -2.65 -6.24 -4.30
C CYS A 38 -4.02 -5.92 -3.71
N ASP A 39 -4.91 -5.27 -4.47
CA ASP A 39 -6.31 -5.04 -4.09
C ASP A 39 -6.49 -4.21 -2.79
N GLY A 40 -5.49 -3.38 -2.48
CA GLY A 40 -5.49 -2.44 -1.35
C GLY A 40 -5.71 -3.11 0.01
N TYR A 41 -6.59 -2.54 0.83
CA TYR A 41 -6.89 -3.08 2.15
C TYR A 41 -7.47 -4.49 2.12
N GLN A 42 -8.19 -4.86 1.06
CA GLN A 42 -8.75 -6.21 0.98
C GLN A 42 -7.64 -7.24 0.80
N GLY A 43 -6.69 -7.03 -0.10
CA GLY A 43 -5.56 -7.96 -0.23
C GLY A 43 -4.62 -7.93 0.98
N MET A 44 -4.58 -6.86 1.76
CA MET A 44 -3.89 -6.85 3.06
C MET A 44 -4.51 -7.87 4.03
N ILE A 45 -5.85 -7.95 4.06
CA ILE A 45 -6.61 -8.92 4.85
C ILE A 45 -6.47 -10.34 4.28
N ASP A 46 -6.50 -10.47 2.95
CA ASP A 46 -6.47 -11.78 2.28
C ASP A 46 -5.06 -12.38 2.20
N GLY A 47 -4.00 -11.58 2.42
CA GLY A 47 -2.63 -12.04 2.31
C GLY A 47 -2.07 -11.97 0.88
N HIS A 48 -2.60 -11.11 0.02
CA HIS A 48 -2.15 -10.95 -1.36
C HIS A 48 -0.95 -10.01 -1.47
N PHE A 49 0.23 -10.53 -1.12
CA PHE A 49 1.49 -9.81 -1.17
C PHE A 49 2.38 -10.35 -2.29
N GLU A 50 2.96 -9.44 -3.08
CA GLU A 50 3.89 -9.79 -4.16
C GLU A 50 5.23 -9.04 -3.99
N PRO A 51 6.38 -9.69 -4.18
CA PRO A 51 7.67 -9.02 -4.10
C PRO A 51 7.83 -8.01 -5.24
N LEU A 52 8.14 -6.76 -4.91
CA LEU A 52 8.44 -5.72 -5.89
C LEU A 52 9.96 -5.59 -6.07
N THR A 53 10.40 -5.86 -7.29
CA THR A 53 11.80 -5.75 -7.71
C THR A 53 11.98 -4.56 -8.64
N SER A 54 13.23 -4.21 -8.92
CA SER A 54 13.59 -3.28 -10.00
C SER A 54 12.83 -3.62 -11.30
N TYR A 55 12.76 -4.91 -11.64
CA TYR A 55 12.10 -5.37 -12.86
C TYR A 55 10.57 -5.25 -12.81
N SER A 56 9.93 -5.58 -11.68
CA SER A 56 8.46 -5.56 -11.59
C SER A 56 7.86 -4.16 -11.73
N VAL A 57 8.64 -3.11 -11.43
CA VAL A 57 8.25 -1.70 -11.63
C VAL A 57 8.86 -1.06 -12.88
N SER A 58 9.36 -1.88 -13.81
CA SER A 58 9.84 -1.40 -15.11
C SER A 58 8.65 -1.10 -16.05
N ASN A 59 8.80 -0.08 -16.89
CA ASN A 59 7.81 0.27 -17.92
C ASN A 59 6.38 0.60 -17.39
N ILE A 60 6.25 1.05 -16.14
CA ILE A 60 4.96 1.44 -15.55
C ILE A 60 4.80 2.95 -15.34
N ILE A 61 5.87 3.74 -15.44
CA ILE A 61 5.84 5.17 -15.09
C ILE A 61 4.85 5.98 -15.94
N GLN A 62 4.67 5.58 -17.20
CA GLN A 62 3.78 6.19 -18.17
C GLN A 62 2.37 5.57 -18.20
N ARG A 63 2.13 4.50 -17.42
CA ARG A 63 0.85 3.78 -17.44
C ARG A 63 -0.13 4.42 -16.45
N GLY A 64 -1.33 4.70 -16.91
CA GLY A 64 -2.46 5.06 -16.03
C GLY A 64 -2.85 3.92 -15.09
N GLY A 65 -3.72 4.24 -14.12
CA GLY A 65 -4.18 3.28 -13.11
C GLY A 65 -3.08 2.82 -12.15
N THR A 66 -3.23 1.60 -11.63
CA THR A 66 -2.29 0.96 -10.70
C THR A 66 -2.06 -0.52 -11.04
N ILE A 67 -0.80 -0.97 -11.05
CA ILE A 67 -0.46 -2.39 -11.25
C ILE A 67 -0.86 -3.28 -10.08
N LEU A 68 -1.04 -2.71 -8.88
CA LEU A 68 -1.46 -3.44 -7.68
C LEU A 68 -2.98 -3.58 -7.58
N ARG A 69 -3.74 -2.97 -8.50
CA ARG A 69 -5.20 -2.85 -8.44
C ARG A 69 -5.66 -2.10 -7.18
N SER A 70 -6.96 -1.83 -7.07
CA SER A 70 -7.57 -1.30 -5.86
C SER A 70 -8.89 -2.01 -5.63
N ALA A 71 -9.26 -2.18 -4.36
CA ALA A 71 -10.56 -2.71 -3.98
C ALA A 71 -11.14 -1.93 -2.81
N ARG A 72 -12.48 -1.84 -2.77
CA ARG A 72 -13.20 -1.39 -1.59
C ARG A 72 -13.23 -2.55 -0.59
N SER A 73 -12.89 -2.29 0.67
CA SER A 73 -12.97 -3.30 1.74
C SER A 73 -13.92 -2.82 2.84
N GLN A 74 -15.06 -3.50 2.97
CA GLN A 74 -15.95 -3.31 4.13
C GLN A 74 -15.38 -3.99 5.36
N GLU A 75 -14.69 -5.11 5.19
CA GLU A 75 -14.08 -5.87 6.29
C GLU A 75 -13.02 -5.04 7.02
N PHE A 76 -12.23 -4.22 6.33
CA PHE A 76 -11.25 -3.34 6.96
C PHE A 76 -11.87 -2.28 7.91
N ARG A 77 -13.18 -2.03 7.81
CA ARG A 77 -13.88 -1.15 8.75
C ARG A 77 -14.11 -1.80 10.11
N THR A 78 -14.03 -3.12 10.21
CA THR A 78 -14.17 -3.85 11.47
C THR A 78 -12.81 -4.08 12.14
N LYS A 79 -12.81 -4.27 13.46
CA LYS A 79 -11.59 -4.58 14.22
C LYS A 79 -11.03 -5.95 13.83
N GLU A 80 -11.92 -6.89 13.53
CA GLU A 80 -11.55 -8.26 13.12
C GLU A 80 -10.82 -8.25 11.79
N GLY A 81 -11.28 -7.45 10.82
CA GLY A 81 -10.60 -7.29 9.53
C GLY A 81 -9.21 -6.68 9.70
N ARG A 82 -9.09 -5.59 10.47
CA ARG A 82 -7.79 -4.95 10.72
C ARG A 82 -6.84 -5.87 11.49
N LYS A 83 -7.34 -6.68 12.43
CA LYS A 83 -6.53 -7.69 13.10
C LYS A 83 -5.94 -8.71 12.13
N LYS A 84 -6.73 -9.24 11.19
CA LYS A 84 -6.22 -10.14 10.14
C LYS A 84 -5.16 -9.47 9.27
N ALA A 85 -5.41 -8.23 8.85
CA ALA A 85 -4.44 -7.44 8.09
C ALA A 85 -3.11 -7.27 8.85
N PHE A 86 -3.18 -6.95 10.15
CA PHE A 86 -2.01 -6.85 11.01
C PHE A 86 -1.24 -8.16 11.12
N GLU A 87 -1.95 -9.27 11.35
CA GLU A 87 -1.33 -10.61 11.40
C GLU A 87 -0.61 -10.95 10.10
N ASN A 88 -1.16 -10.57 8.94
CA ASN A 88 -0.51 -10.80 7.64
C ASN A 88 0.73 -9.91 7.44
N LEU A 89 0.68 -8.63 7.86
CA LEU A 89 1.86 -7.76 7.84
C LEU A 89 2.99 -8.35 8.69
N LEU A 90 2.68 -8.87 9.88
CA LEU A 90 3.66 -9.56 10.73
C LEU A 90 4.20 -10.84 10.08
N LYS A 91 3.33 -11.70 9.52
CA LYS A 91 3.76 -12.93 8.82
C LYS A 91 4.72 -12.64 7.68
N HIS A 92 4.53 -11.51 6.98
CA HIS A 92 5.42 -11.07 5.90
C HIS A 92 6.57 -10.19 6.36
N THR A 93 6.78 -10.03 7.67
CA THR A 93 7.88 -9.25 8.26
C THR A 93 7.91 -7.80 7.78
N ILE A 94 6.73 -7.18 7.62
CA ILE A 94 6.60 -5.80 7.16
C ILE A 94 6.82 -4.84 8.33
N ASP A 95 7.81 -3.95 8.20
CA ASP A 95 8.16 -2.96 9.22
C ASP A 95 7.41 -1.63 9.04
N ALA A 96 6.94 -1.31 7.84
CA ALA A 96 6.23 -0.07 7.51
C ALA A 96 5.39 -0.22 6.24
N VAL A 97 4.36 0.62 6.10
CA VAL A 97 3.45 0.60 4.95
C VAL A 97 3.32 1.97 4.31
N VAL A 98 3.46 2.04 2.98
CA VAL A 98 3.18 3.23 2.18
C VAL A 98 1.80 3.08 1.54
N ALA A 99 0.87 3.97 1.91
CA ALA A 99 -0.51 3.96 1.45
C ALA A 99 -0.72 5.05 0.40
N ILE A 100 -0.99 4.66 -0.84
CA ILE A 100 -1.25 5.59 -1.95
C ILE A 100 -2.75 5.70 -2.20
N GLY A 101 -3.33 6.88 -2.10
CA GLY A 101 -4.76 7.10 -2.34
C GLY A 101 -5.29 8.41 -1.79
N GLY A 102 -6.62 8.49 -1.60
CA GLY A 102 -7.30 9.67 -1.05
C GLY A 102 -7.66 9.56 0.44
N ASP A 103 -8.59 10.42 0.90
CA ASP A 103 -9.03 10.53 2.29
C ASP A 103 -9.40 9.22 2.97
N GLY A 104 -10.18 8.38 2.27
CA GLY A 104 -10.60 7.08 2.80
C GLY A 104 -9.40 6.15 3.07
N THR A 105 -8.36 6.26 2.23
CA THR A 105 -7.12 5.53 2.42
C THR A 105 -6.41 6.00 3.68
N PHE A 106 -6.30 7.32 3.90
CA PHE A 106 -5.60 7.88 5.05
C PHE A 106 -6.35 7.68 6.35
N THR A 107 -7.68 7.75 6.31
CA THR A 107 -8.54 7.43 7.45
C THR A 107 -8.32 5.99 7.91
N GLY A 108 -8.29 5.03 6.97
CA GLY A 108 -7.99 3.64 7.28
C GLY A 108 -6.60 3.46 7.90
N ALA A 109 -5.60 4.15 7.35
CA ALA A 109 -4.21 4.09 7.84
C ALA A 109 -4.07 4.68 9.25
N LEU A 110 -4.77 5.78 9.54
CA LEU A 110 -4.78 6.42 10.86
C LEU A 110 -5.43 5.53 11.92
N VAL A 111 -6.59 4.94 11.61
CA VAL A 111 -7.25 4.00 12.53
C VAL A 111 -6.35 2.81 12.80
N PHE A 112 -5.71 2.27 11.75
CA PHE A 112 -4.82 1.13 11.88
C PHE A 112 -3.57 1.44 12.73
N SER A 113 -2.95 2.61 12.54
CA SER A 113 -1.75 3.01 13.30
C SER A 113 -2.04 3.37 14.76
N GLN A 114 -3.28 3.69 15.10
CA GLN A 114 -3.72 3.85 16.49
C GLN A 114 -3.93 2.50 17.20
N GLU A 115 -4.25 1.45 16.45
CA GLU A 115 -4.51 0.11 17.00
C GLU A 115 -3.26 -0.77 17.04
N TYR A 116 -2.32 -0.56 16.12
CA TYR A 116 -1.15 -1.42 15.94
C TYR A 116 0.13 -0.62 15.71
N GLU A 117 1.25 -1.10 16.26
CA GLU A 117 2.58 -0.47 16.13
C GLU A 117 3.24 -0.77 14.77
N ILE A 118 2.59 -0.36 13.67
CA ILE A 118 3.19 -0.34 12.33
C ILE A 118 3.04 1.06 11.74
N PRO A 119 4.14 1.75 11.40
CA PRO A 119 4.08 3.07 10.80
C PRO A 119 3.49 3.03 9.38
N PHE A 120 2.55 3.93 9.14
CA PHE A 120 1.98 4.20 7.82
C PHE A 120 2.44 5.58 7.32
N ILE A 121 2.78 5.66 6.03
CA ILE A 121 3.01 6.92 5.33
C ILE A 121 1.97 7.06 4.23
N GLY A 122 1.22 8.16 4.25
CA GLY A 122 0.25 8.50 3.21
C GLY A 122 0.92 9.22 2.03
N LEU A 123 0.64 8.77 0.82
CA LEU A 123 0.97 9.46 -0.43
C LEU A 123 -0.34 9.85 -1.14
N PRO A 124 -0.62 11.15 -1.33
CA PRO A 124 -1.88 11.58 -1.92
C PRO A 124 -1.93 11.15 -3.38
N GLY A 125 -2.94 10.37 -3.72
CA GLY A 125 -3.15 9.80 -5.04
C GLY A 125 -4.62 9.86 -5.42
N THR A 126 -5.14 11.07 -5.60
CA THR A 126 -6.53 11.33 -6.05
C THR A 126 -6.54 12.38 -7.16
N ILE A 127 -7.61 12.37 -7.97
CA ILE A 127 -7.87 13.44 -8.96
C ILE A 127 -8.66 14.62 -8.35
N ASP A 128 -9.27 14.40 -7.19
CA ASP A 128 -10.23 15.33 -6.58
C ASP A 128 -9.58 16.58 -5.97
N ASN A 129 -8.27 16.51 -5.67
CA ASN A 129 -7.45 17.61 -5.11
C ASN A 129 -8.07 18.25 -3.84
N ASP A 130 -8.57 17.41 -2.95
CA ASP A 130 -9.31 17.74 -1.73
C ASP A 130 -8.66 17.21 -0.43
N LEU A 131 -7.40 16.79 -0.53
CA LEU A 131 -6.55 16.22 0.52
C LEU A 131 -5.74 17.24 1.33
#